data_AF-A0A814UMT6-F1
#
_entry.id   AF-A0A814UMT6-F1
#
_cell.length_a   1.000
_cell.length_b   1.000
_cell.length_c   1.000
_cell.angle_alpha   90.00
_cell.angle_beta   90.00
_cell.angle_gamma   90.00
#
_symmetry.space_group_name_H-M   'P 1'
#
loop_
_entity.id
_entity.type
_entity.pdbx_description
1 polymer ?
#
loop_
_entity_poly.entity_id
_entity_poly.type
_entity_poly.pdbx_seq_one_letter_code
_entity_poly.pdbx_strand_id
1 'polypeptide(L)'
;MSKYYRPEDRRIAQPLTDLAYLQESILLMEDALTNYEKVIKLYELQSKPRPDMVAGVYRSISRMYIERKDDQASALPYKKKELEYILKDGIVNLKVAQDDKEFNYTMIAKCHRELADIYIKLRQYRPVREHLTAAKKIFEDNDYWNKEYELKTIEERFEKLSSE
;
A
#
# COMPACT_ATOMS: atom_id res chain seq x y z
N MET A 1 16.92 -30.81 19.91
CA MET A 1 16.34 -29.49 19.54
C MET A 1 16.30 -29.41 18.03
N SER A 2 15.12 -29.25 17.42
CA SER A 2 15.02 -29.04 15.97
C SER A 2 15.77 -27.76 15.61
N LYS A 3 16.78 -27.86 14.74
CA LYS A 3 17.57 -26.74 14.20
C LYS A 3 16.79 -25.93 13.15
N TYR A 4 15.52 -26.29 12.93
CA TYR A 4 14.66 -25.77 11.87
C TYR A 4 13.47 -25.03 12.49
N TYR A 5 13.22 -23.84 11.96
CA TYR A 5 12.00 -23.08 12.21
C TYR A 5 10.80 -23.85 11.68
N ARG A 6 9.70 -23.88 12.44
CA ARG A 6 8.44 -24.42 11.95
C ARG A 6 7.86 -23.49 10.88
N PRO A 7 7.05 -23.98 9.93
CA PRO A 7 6.42 -23.13 8.91
C PRO A 7 5.57 -21.98 9.48
N GLU A 8 5.11 -22.09 10.73
CA GLU A 8 4.32 -21.08 11.43
C GLU A 8 5.19 -20.15 12.30
N ASP A 9 6.51 -20.34 12.31
CA ASP A 9 7.40 -19.54 13.13
C ASP A 9 7.49 -18.12 12.57
N ARG A 10 6.93 -17.16 13.31
CA ARG A 10 6.92 -15.73 12.95
C ARG A 10 8.28 -15.15 12.55
N ARG A 11 9.40 -15.76 12.99
CA ARG A 11 10.75 -15.33 12.62
C ARG A 11 11.07 -15.52 11.14
N ILE A 12 10.31 -16.35 10.42
CA ILE A 12 10.50 -16.56 8.98
C ILE A 12 9.79 -15.50 8.13
N ALA A 13 8.93 -14.64 8.71
CA ALA A 13 8.16 -13.65 7.96
C ALA A 13 9.07 -12.66 7.19
N GLN A 14 10.15 -12.18 7.84
CA GLN A 14 11.10 -11.29 7.19
C GLN A 14 11.89 -12.00 6.07
N PRO A 15 12.53 -13.16 6.32
CA PRO A 15 13.17 -13.92 5.23
C PRO A 15 12.25 -14.24 4.04
N LEU A 16 10.97 -14.53 4.30
CA LEU A 16 10.00 -14.79 3.24
C LEU A 16 9.64 -13.52 2.45
N THR A 17 9.60 -12.37 3.12
CA THR A 17 9.40 -11.07 2.46
C THR A 17 10.57 -10.73 1.55
N ASP A 18 11.79 -10.92 2.05
CA ASP A 18 13.02 -10.67 1.28
C ASP A 18 13.11 -11.62 0.07
N LEU A 19 12.76 -12.91 0.26
CA LEU A 19 12.70 -13.88 -0.82
C LEU A 19 11.65 -13.50 -1.87
N ALA A 20 10.45 -13.11 -1.44
CA ALA A 20 9.38 -12.68 -2.34
C ALA A 20 9.79 -11.45 -3.17
N TYR A 21 10.46 -10.48 -2.54
CA TYR A 21 11.00 -9.31 -3.22
C TYR A 21 12.05 -9.69 -4.28
N LEU A 22 12.96 -10.61 -3.95
CA LEU A 22 13.94 -11.12 -4.92
C LEU A 22 13.26 -11.86 -6.07
N GLN A 23 12.29 -12.73 -5.78
CA GLN A 23 11.52 -13.46 -6.79
C GLN A 23 10.78 -12.51 -7.73
N GLU A 24 10.18 -11.45 -7.19
CA GLU A 24 9.57 -10.38 -7.99
C GLU A 24 10.58 -9.72 -8.93
N SER A 25 11.80 -9.42 -8.44
CA SER A 25 12.86 -8.79 -9.25
C SER A 25 13.32 -9.66 -10.43
N ILE A 26 13.19 -10.98 -10.32
CA ILE A 26 13.52 -11.95 -11.38
C ILE A 26 12.28 -12.52 -12.08
N LEU A 27 11.14 -11.83 -11.98
CA LEU A 27 9.87 -12.14 -12.64
C LEU A 27 9.24 -13.51 -12.28
N LEU A 28 9.63 -14.10 -11.15
CA LEU A 28 8.99 -15.29 -10.57
C LEU A 28 7.76 -14.89 -9.77
N MET A 29 6.75 -14.44 -10.50
CA MET A 29 5.59 -13.77 -9.92
C MET A 29 4.71 -14.63 -9.02
N GLU A 30 4.38 -15.85 -9.44
CA GLU A 30 3.51 -16.73 -8.65
C GLU A 30 4.20 -17.18 -7.36
N ASP A 31 5.51 -17.38 -7.41
CA ASP A 31 6.31 -17.71 -6.22
C ASP A 31 6.37 -16.53 -5.24
N ALA A 32 6.58 -15.32 -5.76
CA ALA A 32 6.58 -14.09 -4.97
C ALA A 32 5.21 -13.87 -4.30
N LEU A 33 4.11 -13.98 -5.05
CA LEU A 33 2.75 -13.89 -4.49
C LEU A 33 2.52 -14.94 -3.40
N THR A 34 2.89 -16.19 -3.66
CA THR A 34 2.77 -17.29 -2.69
C THR A 34 3.52 -16.97 -1.39
N ASN A 35 4.71 -16.40 -1.49
CA ASN A 35 5.49 -16.04 -0.31
C ASN A 35 4.93 -14.81 0.41
N TYR A 36 4.49 -13.77 -0.30
CA TYR A 36 3.81 -12.64 0.32
C TYR A 36 2.50 -13.03 1.03
N GLU A 37 1.70 -13.94 0.46
CA GLU A 37 0.50 -14.46 1.11
C GLU A 37 0.81 -15.26 2.38
N LYS A 38 1.88 -16.06 2.38
CA LYS A 38 2.36 -16.74 3.60
C LYS A 38 2.76 -15.72 4.66
N VAL A 39 3.44 -14.64 4.26
CA VAL A 39 3.85 -13.58 5.17
C VAL A 39 2.63 -12.89 5.79
N ILE A 40 1.58 -12.59 5.02
CA ILE A 40 0.33 -12.04 5.57
C ILE A 40 -0.24 -12.96 6.65
N LYS A 41 -0.36 -14.26 6.37
CA LYS A 41 -0.84 -15.24 7.36
C LYS A 41 0.01 -15.25 8.63
N LEU A 42 1.34 -15.17 8.49
CA LEU A 42 2.25 -15.10 9.64
C LEU A 42 2.08 -13.82 10.45
N TYR A 43 1.76 -12.68 9.82
CA TYR A 43 1.46 -11.44 10.53
C TYR A 43 0.10 -11.47 11.21
N GLU A 44 -0.91 -12.08 10.60
CA GLU A 44 -2.25 -12.24 11.21
C GLU A 44 -2.24 -13.11 12.47
N LEU A 45 -1.26 -14.02 12.59
CA LEU A 45 -1.05 -14.81 13.81
C LEU A 45 -0.40 -14.01 14.96
N GLN A 46 0.11 -12.81 14.69
CA GLN A 46 0.75 -11.99 15.72
C GLN A 46 -0.28 -11.19 16.50
N SER A 47 -0.17 -11.19 17.83
CA SER A 47 -1.01 -10.34 18.68
C SER A 47 -0.75 -8.84 18.48
N LYS A 48 0.44 -8.48 17.98
CA LYS A 48 0.86 -7.11 17.65
C LYS A 48 1.73 -7.13 16.39
N PRO A 49 1.14 -7.24 15.19
CA PRO A 49 1.92 -7.18 13.96
C PRO A 49 2.55 -5.79 13.81
N ARG A 50 3.72 -5.71 13.16
CA ARG A 50 4.37 -4.44 12.79
C ARG A 50 3.65 -3.83 11.58
N PRO A 51 2.81 -2.80 11.74
CA PRO A 51 1.89 -2.37 10.69
C PRO A 51 2.61 -1.82 9.44
N ASP A 52 3.75 -1.14 9.59
CA ASP A 52 4.65 -0.74 8.50
C ASP A 52 5.05 -1.92 7.60
N MET A 53 5.46 -3.03 8.22
CA MET A 53 5.87 -4.23 7.48
C MET A 53 4.68 -4.90 6.79
N VAL A 54 3.53 -4.95 7.47
CA VAL A 54 2.31 -5.53 6.89
C VAL A 54 1.81 -4.69 5.71
N ALA A 55 1.77 -3.36 5.85
CA ALA A 55 1.42 -2.45 4.76
C ALA A 55 2.35 -2.61 3.56
N GLY A 56 3.66 -2.77 3.81
CA GLY A 56 4.64 -3.02 2.77
C GLY A 56 4.35 -4.27 1.93
N VAL A 57 3.90 -5.35 2.57
CA VAL A 57 3.52 -6.60 1.86
C VAL A 57 2.25 -6.41 1.05
N TYR A 58 1.22 -5.78 1.62
CA TYR A 58 -0.01 -5.47 0.89
C TYR A 58 0.24 -4.58 -0.34
N ARG A 59 1.13 -3.59 -0.20
CA ARG A 59 1.59 -2.74 -1.28
C ARG A 59 2.22 -3.57 -2.41
N SER A 60 3.16 -4.44 -2.09
CA SER A 60 3.82 -5.30 -3.08
C SER A 60 2.83 -6.16 -3.85
N ILE A 61 1.91 -6.85 -3.16
CA ILE A 61 0.90 -7.68 -3.81
C ILE A 61 0.00 -6.83 -4.73
N SER A 62 -0.53 -5.70 -4.24
CA SER A 62 -1.40 -4.84 -5.04
C SER A 62 -0.69 -4.33 -6.31
N ARG A 63 0.59 -3.94 -6.18
CA ARG A 63 1.41 -3.50 -7.31
C ARG A 63 1.61 -4.62 -8.32
N MET A 64 1.89 -5.84 -7.88
CA MET A 64 2.04 -6.98 -8.77
C MET A 64 0.78 -7.25 -9.58
N TYR A 65 -0.40 -7.17 -8.97
CA TYR A 65 -1.66 -7.29 -9.71
C TYR A 65 -1.86 -6.16 -10.73
N ILE A 66 -1.52 -4.92 -10.39
CA ILE A 66 -1.66 -3.76 -11.29
C ILE A 66 -0.65 -3.81 -12.44
N GLU A 67 0.64 -3.83 -12.13
CA GLU A 67 1.70 -3.57 -13.12
C GLU A 67 2.01 -4.76 -14.01
N ARG A 68 1.69 -5.97 -13.54
CA ARG A 68 2.15 -7.20 -14.19
C ARG A 68 1.00 -8.09 -14.63
N LYS A 69 -0.15 -8.02 -13.97
CA LYS A 69 -1.36 -8.77 -14.35
C LYS A 69 -2.46 -7.89 -14.95
N ASP A 70 -2.32 -6.55 -14.91
CA ASP A 70 -3.36 -5.58 -15.29
C ASP A 70 -4.74 -5.92 -14.66
N ASP A 71 -4.72 -6.38 -13.41
CA ASP A 71 -5.91 -6.87 -12.70
C ASP A 71 -6.22 -5.97 -11.50
N GLN A 72 -6.96 -4.90 -11.78
CA GLN A 72 -7.37 -3.92 -10.76
C GLN A 72 -8.37 -4.50 -9.76
N ALA A 73 -9.17 -5.50 -10.17
CA ALA A 73 -10.16 -6.12 -9.29
C ALA A 73 -9.47 -6.91 -8.17
N SER A 74 -8.44 -7.70 -8.53
CA SER A 74 -7.63 -8.44 -7.55
C SER A 74 -6.72 -7.51 -6.74
N ALA A 75 -6.22 -6.41 -7.31
CA ALA A 75 -5.38 -5.45 -6.59
C ALA A 75 -6.12 -4.68 -5.49
N LEU A 76 -7.39 -4.33 -5.73
CA LEU A 76 -8.20 -3.47 -4.87
C LEU A 76 -8.24 -3.91 -3.37
N PRO A 77 -8.55 -5.17 -3.01
CA PRO A 77 -8.58 -5.58 -1.61
C PRO A 77 -7.23 -5.42 -0.91
N TYR A 78 -6.12 -5.72 -1.59
CA TYR A 78 -4.77 -5.56 -1.02
C TYR A 78 -4.43 -4.08 -0.83
N LYS A 79 -4.76 -3.22 -1.81
CA LYS A 79 -4.54 -1.77 -1.67
C LYS A 79 -5.37 -1.16 -0.52
N LYS A 80 -6.61 -1.62 -0.30
CA LYS A 80 -7.42 -1.22 0.87
C LYS A 80 -6.77 -1.63 2.18
N LYS A 81 -6.22 -2.85 2.24
CA LYS A 81 -5.51 -3.35 3.43
C LYS A 81 -4.22 -2.59 3.69
N GLU A 82 -3.46 -2.23 2.66
CA GLU A 82 -2.32 -1.33 2.80
C GLU A 82 -2.73 -0.03 3.51
N LEU A 83 -3.76 0.66 3.01
CA LEU A 83 -4.25 1.90 3.62
C LEU A 83 -4.69 1.67 5.08
N GLU A 84 -5.43 0.59 5.34
CA GLU A 84 -5.88 0.22 6.69
C GLU A 84 -4.69 0.09 7.66
N TYR A 85 -3.60 -0.57 7.24
CA TYR A 85 -2.43 -0.76 8.08
C TYR A 85 -1.59 0.51 8.24
N ILE A 86 -1.45 1.33 7.20
CA ILE A 86 -0.79 2.65 7.29
C ILE A 86 -1.52 3.54 8.31
N LEU A 87 -2.86 3.52 8.32
CA LEU A 87 -3.67 4.29 9.26
C LEU A 87 -3.65 3.70 10.69
N LYS A 88 -3.63 2.37 10.82
CA LYS A 88 -3.57 1.66 12.12
C LYS A 88 -2.27 1.88 12.88
N ASP A 89 -1.15 2.05 12.18
CA ASP A 89 0.17 2.04 12.80
C ASP A 89 0.37 3.13 13.86
N GLY A 90 -0.38 4.22 13.82
CA GLY A 90 0.15 5.42 14.47
C GLY A 90 1.51 5.80 13.84
N ILE A 91 1.65 5.61 12.54
CA ILE A 91 2.39 6.51 11.65
C ILE A 91 1.89 7.96 11.87
N VAL A 92 0.66 8.11 12.37
CA VAL A 92 0.06 9.35 12.91
C VAL A 92 0.25 9.52 14.44
N ASN A 93 0.90 8.60 15.17
CA ASN A 93 1.24 8.77 16.59
C ASN A 93 2.45 9.70 16.73
N LEU A 94 2.12 10.98 16.76
CA LEU A 94 2.74 12.24 17.25
C LEU A 94 3.99 12.23 18.18
N LYS A 95 4.84 11.21 18.23
CA LYS A 95 6.14 11.22 18.97
C LYS A 95 7.36 10.92 18.09
N VAL A 96 7.22 11.09 16.78
CA VAL A 96 8.31 10.93 15.82
C VAL A 96 8.78 12.32 15.35
N ALA A 97 10.03 12.41 14.90
CA ALA A 97 10.61 13.66 14.42
C ALA A 97 9.78 14.24 13.26
N GLN A 98 9.90 15.55 13.00
CA GLN A 98 9.13 16.25 11.96
C GLN A 98 9.22 15.53 10.60
N ASP A 99 10.42 15.05 10.25
CA ASP A 99 10.74 14.38 8.98
C ASP A 99 9.97 13.06 8.79
N ASP A 100 9.71 12.34 9.88
CA ASP A 100 8.95 11.08 9.83
C ASP A 100 7.45 11.34 9.58
N LYS A 101 6.92 12.50 9.99
CA LYS A 101 5.52 12.87 9.73
C LYS A 101 5.28 13.18 8.25
N GLU A 102 6.22 13.86 7.60
CA GLU A 102 6.12 14.20 6.18
C GLU A 102 6.12 12.92 5.32
N PHE A 103 7.03 11.99 5.60
CA PHE A 103 7.07 10.69 4.94
C PHE A 103 5.75 9.93 5.07
N ASN A 104 5.19 9.93 6.29
CA ASN A 104 3.97 9.24 6.64
C ASN A 104 2.73 9.78 5.93
N TYR A 105 2.55 11.10 5.91
CA TYR A 105 1.43 11.70 5.20
C TYR A 105 1.57 11.55 3.68
N THR A 106 2.80 11.62 3.14
CA THR A 106 3.06 11.33 1.73
C THR A 106 2.63 9.91 1.35
N MET A 107 2.93 8.92 2.20
CA MET A 107 2.51 7.54 1.99
C MET A 107 0.98 7.39 1.96
N ILE A 108 0.27 8.04 2.89
CA ILE A 108 -1.20 8.02 2.93
C ILE A 108 -1.77 8.66 1.66
N ALA A 109 -1.31 9.86 1.29
CA ALA A 109 -1.81 10.57 0.12
C ALA A 109 -1.59 9.78 -1.18
N LYS A 110 -0.40 9.18 -1.35
CA LYS A 110 -0.10 8.30 -2.48
C LYS A 110 -1.01 7.07 -2.52
N CYS A 111 -1.23 6.42 -1.38
CA CYS A 111 -2.11 5.26 -1.30
C CYS A 111 -3.57 5.61 -1.69
N HIS A 112 -4.07 6.76 -1.22
CA HIS A 112 -5.38 7.28 -1.65
C HIS A 112 -5.44 7.53 -3.16
N ARG A 113 -4.41 8.17 -3.73
CA ARG A 113 -4.34 8.42 -5.18
C ARG A 113 -4.33 7.11 -5.99
N GLU A 114 -3.58 6.11 -5.55
CA GLU A 114 -3.55 4.80 -6.21
C GLU A 114 -4.89 4.07 -6.10
N LEU A 115 -5.60 4.17 -4.96
CA LEU A 115 -6.98 3.67 -4.86
C LEU A 115 -7.92 4.35 -5.86
N ALA A 116 -7.81 5.67 -6.01
CA ALA A 116 -8.57 6.40 -7.02
C ALA A 116 -8.27 5.89 -8.43
N ASP A 117 -7.00 5.65 -8.78
CA ASP A 117 -6.62 5.10 -10.09
C ASP A 117 -7.20 3.69 -10.34
N ILE A 118 -7.15 2.82 -9.33
CA ILE A 118 -7.78 1.49 -9.38
C ILE A 118 -9.29 1.63 -9.62
N TYR A 119 -9.97 2.52 -8.89
CA TYR A 119 -11.41 2.73 -9.04
C TYR A 119 -11.80 3.34 -10.39
N ILE A 120 -10.99 4.23 -10.96
CA ILE A 120 -11.18 4.75 -12.31
C ILE A 120 -11.17 3.60 -13.32
N LYS A 121 -10.17 2.71 -13.25
CA LYS A 121 -10.07 1.54 -14.13
C LYS A 121 -11.25 0.58 -13.99
N LEU A 122 -11.76 0.44 -12.77
CA LEU A 122 -12.96 -0.34 -12.46
C LEU A 122 -14.28 0.40 -12.77
N ARG A 123 -14.22 1.64 -13.27
CA ARG A 123 -15.39 2.51 -13.55
C ARG A 123 -16.29 2.74 -12.33
N GLN A 124 -15.71 2.76 -11.14
CA GLN A 124 -16.39 3.00 -9.88
C GLN A 124 -16.15 4.43 -9.41
N TYR A 125 -16.86 5.40 -9.96
CA TYR A 125 -16.50 6.82 -9.80
C TYR A 125 -16.80 7.46 -8.44
N ARG A 126 -17.77 6.91 -7.71
CA ARG A 126 -18.11 7.39 -6.36
C ARG A 126 -16.89 7.37 -5.41
N PRO A 127 -16.22 6.21 -5.20
CA PRO A 127 -15.04 6.16 -4.34
C PRO A 127 -13.84 6.93 -4.90
N VAL A 128 -13.76 7.17 -6.22
CA VAL A 128 -12.68 8.01 -6.79
C VAL A 128 -12.69 9.40 -6.16
N ARG A 129 -13.86 10.05 -6.10
CA ARG A 129 -13.98 11.39 -5.51
C ARG A 129 -13.58 11.40 -4.04
N GLU A 130 -13.99 10.39 -3.27
CA GLU A 130 -13.65 10.26 -1.86
C GLU A 130 -12.13 10.16 -1.66
N HIS A 131 -11.46 9.29 -2.43
CA HIS A 131 -10.02 9.09 -2.32
C HIS A 131 -9.19 10.28 -2.84
N LEU A 132 -9.58 10.89 -3.96
CA LEU A 132 -8.89 12.09 -4.46
C LEU A 132 -9.04 13.29 -3.52
N THR A 133 -10.21 13.44 -2.88
CA THR A 133 -10.44 14.50 -1.88
C THR A 133 -9.52 14.31 -0.67
N ALA A 134 -9.41 13.07 -0.17
CA ALA A 134 -8.52 12.76 0.94
C ALA A 134 -7.04 13.00 0.59
N ALA A 135 -6.59 12.58 -0.60
CA ALA A 135 -5.22 12.84 -1.05
C ALA A 135 -4.95 14.34 -1.20
N LYS A 136 -5.87 15.09 -1.83
CA LYS A 136 -5.76 16.54 -2.01
C LYS A 136 -5.61 17.25 -0.68
N LYS A 137 -6.48 16.95 0.28
CA LYS A 137 -6.43 17.56 1.62
C LYS A 137 -5.08 17.33 2.30
N ILE A 138 -4.52 16.12 2.23
CA ILE A 138 -3.22 15.83 2.83
C ILE A 138 -2.09 16.64 2.16
N PHE A 139 -2.12 16.77 0.83
CA PHE A 139 -1.17 17.60 0.10
C PHE A 139 -1.34 19.10 0.38
N GLU A 140 -2.55 19.58 0.60
CA GLU A 140 -2.83 20.98 0.98
C GLU A 140 -2.36 21.30 2.39
N ASP A 141 -2.63 20.41 3.36
CA ASP A 141 -2.36 20.60 4.78
C ASP A 141 -0.87 20.50 5.16
N ASN A 142 -0.01 20.03 4.25
CA ASN A 142 1.41 19.82 4.50
C ASN A 142 2.25 20.46 3.38
N ASP A 143 3.51 20.79 3.67
CA ASP A 143 4.43 21.38 2.72
C ASP A 143 5.41 20.30 2.23
N TYR A 144 5.31 19.94 0.95
CA TYR A 144 6.12 18.90 0.33
C TYR A 144 6.84 19.48 -0.89
N TRP A 145 8.05 18.99 -1.13
CA TRP A 145 8.84 19.39 -2.30
C TRP A 145 8.13 19.14 -3.66
N ASN A 146 7.16 18.22 -3.73
CA ASN A 146 6.39 17.90 -4.95
C ASN A 146 4.90 18.23 -4.85
N LYS A 147 4.48 19.03 -3.86
CA LYS A 147 3.07 19.36 -3.59
C LYS A 147 2.30 19.83 -4.83
N GLU A 148 2.83 20.81 -5.54
CA GLU A 148 2.16 21.41 -6.70
C GLU A 148 1.92 20.39 -7.82
N TYR A 149 2.91 19.53 -8.07
CA TYR A 149 2.79 18.46 -9.05
C TYR A 149 1.68 17.47 -8.66
N GLU A 150 1.65 17.03 -7.41
CA GLU A 150 0.64 16.07 -6.94
C GLU A 150 -0.78 16.68 -6.95
N LEU A 151 -0.93 17.93 -6.50
CA LEU A 151 -2.21 18.65 -6.55
C LEU A 151 -2.72 18.79 -7.99
N LYS A 152 -1.86 19.22 -8.92
CA LYS A 152 -2.20 19.29 -10.34
C LYS A 152 -2.65 17.94 -10.89
N THR A 153 -1.93 16.86 -10.56
CA THR A 153 -2.28 15.53 -11.05
C THR A 153 -3.60 15.01 -10.45
N ILE A 154 -3.99 15.48 -9.26
CA ILE A 154 -5.30 15.18 -8.66
C ILE A 154 -6.41 15.99 -9.35
N GLU A 155 -6.16 17.26 -9.66
CA GLU A 155 -7.10 18.14 -10.36
C GLU A 155 -7.41 17.65 -11.77
N GLU A 156 -6.38 17.26 -12.54
CA GLU A 156 -6.56 16.64 -13.86
C GLU A 156 -7.45 15.38 -13.81
N ARG A 157 -7.40 14.62 -12.71
CA ARG A 157 -8.30 13.46 -12.53
C ARG A 157 -9.72 13.90 -12.20
N PHE A 158 -9.92 14.92 -11.37
CA PHE A 158 -11.25 15.46 -11.08
C PHE A 158 -11.95 16.04 -12.32
N GLU A 159 -11.19 16.71 -13.19
CA GLU A 159 -11.71 17.23 -14.46
C GLU A 159 -12.22 16.10 -15.36
N LYS A 160 -11.43 15.03 -15.50
CA LYS A 160 -11.84 13.83 -16.28
C LYS A 160 -13.10 13.18 -15.73
N LEU A 161 -13.29 13.14 -14.41
CA LEU A 161 -14.51 12.63 -13.77
C LEU A 161 -15.75 13.51 -14.00
N SER A 162 -15.58 14.74 -14.45
CA SER A 162 -16.68 15.67 -14.72
C SER A 162 -17.08 15.68 -16.20
N SER A 163 -16.27 15.05 -17.06
CA SER A 163 -16.52 14.88 -18.49
C SER A 163 -17.13 13.52 -18.87
N GLU A 164 -17.30 12.60 -17.91
CA GLU A 164 -17.91 11.27 -18.06
C GLU A 164 -19.30 11.22 -17.42
#